data_AF-A0A524L6D2-F1
#
_entry.id   AF-A0A524L6D2-F1
#
_cell.length_a   1.000
_cell.length_b   1.000
_cell.length_c   1.000
_cell.angle_alpha   90.00
_cell.angle_beta   90.00
_cell.angle_gamma   90.00
#
_symmetry.space_group_name_H-M   'P 1'
#
loop_
_entity.id
_entity.type
_entity.pdbx_description
1 polymer ?
#
loop_
_entity_poly.entity_id
_entity_poly.type
_entity_poly.pdbx_seq_one_letter_code
_entity_poly.pdbx_strand_id
1 'polypeptide(L)' 'IQRQALHAKTLSFIHPVSQQKVVFDSELPEDMAQVLIKIPDTLML' A
#
# COMPACT_ATOMS: atom_id res chain seq x y z
N ILE A 1 -0.24 10.47 -10.75
CA ILE A 1 -1.35 9.56 -10.40
C ILE A 1 -2.65 10.03 -11.07
N GLN A 2 -3.34 9.16 -11.80
CA GLN A 2 -4.66 9.43 -12.43
C GLN A 2 -5.78 8.59 -11.79
N ARG A 3 -5.65 8.25 -10.51
CA ARG A 3 -6.57 7.42 -9.73
C ARG A 3 -6.53 7.84 -8.25
N GLN A 4 -7.30 7.18 -7.38
CA GLN A 4 -7.25 7.46 -5.94
C GLN A 4 -5.90 7.06 -5.33
N ALA A 5 -5.37 7.89 -4.44
CA ALA A 5 -4.17 7.60 -3.65
C ALA A 5 -4.48 6.65 -2.47
N LEU A 6 -5.16 5.53 -2.77
CA LEU A 6 -5.59 4.53 -1.79
C LEU A 6 -5.06 3.15 -2.19
N HIS A 7 -4.37 2.47 -1.28
CA HIS A 7 -3.80 1.14 -1.51
C HIS A 7 -3.86 0.28 -0.25
N ALA A 8 -4.45 -0.90 -0.37
CA ALA A 8 -4.49 -1.88 0.70
C ALA A 8 -3.16 -2.65 0.75
N LYS A 9 -2.23 -2.14 1.57
CA LYS A 9 -0.88 -2.69 1.73
C LYS A 9 -0.89 -4.12 2.28
N THR A 10 -1.70 -4.35 3.30
CA THR A 10 -1.74 -5.59 4.08
C THR A 10 -3.16 -6.14 4.11
N LEU A 11 -3.31 -7.44 3.88
CA LEU A 11 -4.55 -8.18 4.05
C LEU A 11 -4.31 -9.33 5.02
N SER A 12 -5.17 -9.49 6.02
CA SER A 12 -5.10 -10.64 6.93
C SER A 12 -6.48 -11.21 7.21
N PHE A 13 -6.55 -12.54 7.30
CA PHE A 13 -7.76 -13.27 7.63
C PHE A 13 -7.43 -14.66 8.19
N ILE A 14 -8.44 -15.36 8.72
CA ILE A 14 -8.30 -16.76 9.14
C ILE A 14 -8.52 -17.65 7.92
N HIS A 15 -7.50 -18.42 7.54
CA HIS A 15 -7.61 -19.32 6.39
C HIS A 15 -8.69 -20.38 6.66
N PRO A 16 -9.68 -20.57 5.77
CA PRO A 16 -10.90 -21.30 6.09
C PRO A 16 -10.68 -22.80 6.34
N VAL A 17 -9.62 -23.38 5.77
CA VAL A 17 -9.32 -24.82 5.93
C VAL A 17 -8.37 -25.08 7.10
N SER A 18 -7.27 -24.32 7.19
CA SER A 18 -6.24 -24.54 8.22
C SER A 18 -6.56 -23.86 9.55
N GLN A 19 -7.52 -22.93 9.56
CA GLN A 19 -7.88 -22.07 10.69
C GLN A 19 -6.70 -21.25 11.25
N GLN A 20 -5.60 -21.15 10.50
CA GLN A 20 -4.46 -20.34 10.85
C GLN A 20 -4.66 -18.91 10.31
N LYS A 21 -4.19 -17.92 11.08
CA LYS A 21 -4.12 -16.56 10.60
C LYS A 21 -3.09 -16.48 9.48
N VAL A 22 -3.51 -15.99 8.31
CA VAL A 22 -2.64 -15.69 7.19
C VAL A 22 -2.56 -14.19 6.98
N VAL A 23 -1.39 -13.72 6.56
CA VAL A 23 -1.11 -12.31 6.31
C VAL A 23 -0.45 -12.22 4.94
N PHE A 24 -0.92 -11.28 4.13
CA PHE A 24 -0.39 -10.98 2.81
C PHE A 24 -0.02 -9.50 2.78
N ASP A 25 1.14 -9.20 2.22
CA ASP A 25 1.57 -7.85 1.93
C ASP A 25 1.77 -7.68 0.42
N SER A 26 1.60 -6.45 -0.05
CA SER A 26 1.88 -6.06 -1.43
C SER A 26 2.84 -4.87 -1.48
N GLU A 27 3.61 -4.77 -2.55
CA GLU A 27 4.47 -3.60 -2.76
C GLU A 27 3.65 -2.38 -3.17
N LEU A 28 4.15 -1.20 -2.81
CA LEU A 28 3.48 0.04 -3.22
C LEU A 28 3.63 0.18 -4.75
N PRO A 29 2.54 0.40 -5.49
CA PRO A 29 2.61 0.61 -6.93
C PRO A 29 3.54 1.78 -7.29
N GLU A 30 4.26 1.65 -8.40
CA GLU A 30 5.26 2.63 -8.83
C GLU A 30 4.68 4.04 -9.00
N ASP A 31 3.47 4.16 -9.54
CA ASP A 31 2.79 5.44 -9.73
C ASP A 31 2.47 6.16 -8.41
N MET A 32 2.30 5.42 -7.31
CA MET A 32 2.11 5.95 -5.96
C MET A 32 3.45 6.22 -5.28
N ALA A 33 4.46 5.37 -5.48
CA ALA A 33 5.81 5.61 -4.99
C ALA A 33 6.39 6.92 -5.54
N GLN A 34 6.15 7.20 -6.82
CA GLN A 34 6.55 8.47 -7.45
C GLN A 34 5.88 9.70 -6.84
N VAL A 35 4.64 9.58 -6.32
CA VAL A 35 3.99 10.69 -5.62
C VAL A 35 4.69 11.00 -4.30
N LEU A 36 5.08 9.97 -3.54
CA LEU A 36 5.82 10.14 -2.28
C LEU A 36 7.20 10.78 -2.50
N ILE A 37 7.90 10.41 -3.59
CA ILE A 37 9.19 10.98 -3.97
C ILE A 37 9.06 12.43 -4.45
N LYS A 38 7.91 12.83 -4.99
CA LYS A 38 7.68 14.18 -5.52
C LYS A 38 7.20 15.19 -4.46
N ILE A 39 6.64 14.71 -3.35
CA ILE A 39 6.15 15.54 -2.24
C ILE A 39 7.24 16.19 -1.32
N PRO A 40 8.55 15.82 -1.30
CA PRO A 40 9.53 16.46 -0.40
C PRO A 40 9.97 17.87 -0.78
N ASP A 41 9.77 18.35 -2.02
CA ASP A 41 10.42 19.59 -2.45
C ASP A 41 9.56 20.86 -2.27
N THR A 42 8.24 20.74 -2.03
CA THR A 42 7.33 21.91 -1.98
C THR A 42 6.70 22.15 -0.60
N LEU A 43 6.92 21.26 0.37
CA LEU A 43 6.30 21.33 1.70
C LEU A 43 7.30 21.47 2.86
N MET A 44 8.60 21.67 2.59
CA MET A 44 9.56 22.13 3.60
C MET A 44 9.58 23.67 3.68
N LEU A 45 8.45 24.26 4.08
CA LEU A 45 8.37 25.62 4.64
C LEU A 45 8.00 25.52 6.11
#